data_AF-A0A8T0PZX7-F1
#
_entry.id   AF-A0A8T0PZX7-F1
#
_cell.length_a   1.000
_cell.length_b   1.000
_cell.length_c   1.000
_cell.angle_alpha   90.00
_cell.angle_beta   90.00
_cell.angle_gamma   90.00
#
_symmetry.space_group_name_H-M   'P 1'
#
loop_
_entity.id
_entity.type
_entity.pdbx_description
1 polymer ?
#
loop_
_entity_poly.entity_id
_entity_poly.type
_entity_poly.pdbx_seq_one_letter_code
_entity_poly.pdbx_strand_id
1 'polypeptide(L)'
;MVDWTRAEKRTFLRQRVEARLAALLLENQEYTEALTLLTSLIKEVRRLDDKLLLVDIDLLESKLHFSLRNLPKAKASLTAARTAANAIYVPPAQQGTIDLQSGILHAEEKDYKTAYSYFFEAFEAFSALEDPKAIFSLKYMLLCKIMVNQADDVTGIISSKAGLKYLGPDVDAMKAVADAYSKRSLKYFETALRDYKSQLEEDPIVHRHLSSLYDTLLEQNLCRLIEPYSKVEIVHIAEMIELPVDHVEKKLSQMILDKKFAGTLDQGAGCLIIFEDPKTEEIFPATLETISNVGKVVDSLYMRSAKIMA
;
A
#
# COMPACT_ATOMS: atom_id res chain seq x y z
N MET A 1 23.39 26.25 16.72
CA MET A 1 24.21 25.08 17.14
C MET A 1 25.10 24.57 16.01
N VAL A 2 24.58 24.44 14.78
CA VAL A 2 25.38 24.08 13.58
C VAL A 2 26.49 25.10 13.29
N ASP A 3 26.22 26.41 13.43
CA ASP A 3 27.26 27.43 13.21
C ASP A 3 28.37 27.39 14.27
N TRP A 4 28.03 26.99 15.49
CA TRP A 4 29.00 26.81 16.58
C TRP A 4 29.90 25.59 16.34
N THR A 5 29.36 24.47 15.84
CA THR A 5 30.18 23.29 15.50
C THR A 5 31.09 23.54 14.30
N ARG A 6 30.68 24.42 13.36
CA ARG A 6 31.52 24.92 12.26
C ARG A 6 32.64 25.83 12.76
N ALA A 7 32.33 26.74 13.68
CA ALA A 7 33.33 27.64 14.28
C ALA A 7 34.40 26.86 15.06
N GLU A 8 33.99 25.82 15.81
CA GLU A 8 34.87 24.99 16.64
C GLU A 8 35.56 23.85 15.86
N LYS A 9 35.35 23.76 14.53
CA LYS A 9 35.91 22.72 13.63
C LYS A 9 35.65 21.27 14.08
N ARG A 10 34.54 21.01 14.80
CA ARG A 10 34.18 19.66 15.27
C ARG A 10 33.34 18.92 14.22
N THR A 11 34.00 18.31 13.25
CA THR A 11 33.37 17.63 12.09
C THR A 11 32.40 16.51 12.48
N PHE A 12 32.80 15.59 13.35
CA PHE A 12 31.92 14.49 13.79
C PHE A 12 30.69 14.97 14.56
N LEU A 13 30.84 15.98 15.41
CA LEU A 13 29.72 16.56 16.15
C LEU A 13 28.77 17.30 15.22
N ARG A 14 29.31 18.03 14.23
CA ARG A 14 28.51 18.69 13.20
C ARG A 14 27.63 17.69 12.47
N GLN A 15 28.18 16.58 12.01
CA GLN A 15 27.42 15.58 11.24
C GLN A 15 26.28 14.96 12.05
N ARG A 16 26.47 14.67 13.34
CA ARG A 16 25.40 14.16 14.20
C ARG A 16 24.32 15.21 14.47
N VAL A 17 24.70 16.48 14.60
CA VAL A 17 23.76 17.60 14.74
C VAL A 17 23.00 17.85 13.44
N GLU A 18 23.66 17.74 12.28
CA GLU A 18 23.03 17.86 10.95
C GLU A 18 22.08 16.68 10.68
N ALA A 19 22.42 15.45 11.06
CA ALA A 19 21.51 14.31 10.99
C ALA A 19 20.26 14.51 11.86
N ARG A 20 20.45 15.03 13.08
CA ARG A 20 19.32 15.36 13.98
C ARG A 20 18.48 16.52 13.46
N LEU A 21 19.10 17.51 12.83
CA LEU A 21 18.40 18.59 12.15
C LEU A 21 17.57 18.05 10.97
N ALA A 22 18.12 17.14 10.17
CA ALA A 22 17.37 16.50 9.09
C ALA A 22 16.14 15.73 9.59
N ALA A 23 16.24 15.05 10.73
CA ALA A 23 15.10 14.40 11.37
C ALA A 23 14.01 15.42 11.79
N LEU A 24 14.40 16.54 12.39
CA LEU A 24 13.46 17.61 12.79
C LEU A 24 12.82 18.31 11.57
N LEU A 25 13.59 18.54 10.50
CA LEU A 25 13.06 19.11 9.25
C LEU A 25 12.03 18.18 8.61
N LEU A 26 12.23 16.85 8.71
CA LEU A 26 11.27 15.85 8.24
C LEU A 26 9.98 15.89 9.08
N GLU A 27 10.08 16.02 10.40
CA GLU A 27 8.92 16.20 11.30
C GLU A 27 8.14 17.49 10.99
N ASN A 28 8.84 18.58 10.64
CA ASN A 28 8.25 19.85 10.23
C ASN A 28 7.73 19.87 8.77
N GLN A 29 7.84 18.76 8.03
CA GLN A 29 7.45 18.65 6.62
C GLN A 29 8.26 19.53 5.64
N GLU A 30 9.45 19.99 6.04
CA GLU A 30 10.36 20.80 5.22
C GLU A 30 11.26 19.89 4.36
N TYR A 31 10.65 19.20 3.39
CA TYR A 31 11.30 18.11 2.66
C TYR A 31 12.45 18.54 1.75
N THR A 32 12.39 19.75 1.17
CA THR A 32 13.42 20.26 0.25
C THR A 32 14.73 20.55 0.96
N GLU A 33 14.66 21.23 2.10
CA GLU A 33 15.84 21.55 2.92
C GLU A 33 16.45 20.26 3.48
N ALA A 34 15.62 19.36 4.02
CA ALA A 34 16.05 18.04 4.47
C ALA A 34 16.79 17.25 3.38
N LEU A 35 16.30 17.28 2.14
CA LEU A 35 16.92 16.57 1.02
C LEU A 35 18.31 17.12 0.69
N THR A 36 18.46 18.45 0.64
CA THR A 36 19.75 19.08 0.35
C THR A 36 20.77 18.77 1.45
N LEU A 37 20.34 18.83 2.71
CA LEU A 37 21.15 18.52 3.87
C LEU A 37 21.61 17.06 3.85
N LEU A 38 20.67 16.10 3.71
CA LEU A 38 20.98 14.66 3.66
C LEU A 38 21.91 14.32 2.48
N THR A 39 21.66 14.85 1.29
CA THR A 39 22.50 14.57 0.11
C THR A 39 23.95 15.03 0.32
N SER A 40 24.16 16.16 1.00
CA SER A 40 25.49 16.64 1.36
C SER A 40 26.14 15.76 2.43
N LEU A 41 25.37 15.37 3.44
CA LEU A 41 25.82 14.58 4.59
C LEU A 41 26.23 13.16 4.17
N ILE A 42 25.47 12.51 3.29
CA ILE A 42 25.78 11.17 2.76
C ILE A 42 27.15 11.16 2.07
N LYS A 43 27.46 12.18 1.25
CA LYS A 43 28.74 12.28 0.55
C LYS A 43 29.92 12.43 1.51
N GLU A 44 29.74 13.17 2.61
CA GLU A 44 30.76 13.35 3.62
C GLU A 44 30.96 12.11 4.49
N VAL A 45 29.88 11.52 5.00
CA VAL A 45 29.92 10.36 5.90
C VAL A 45 30.43 9.11 5.18
N ARG A 46 30.10 8.91 3.89
CA ARG A 46 30.68 7.83 3.07
C ARG A 46 32.19 7.91 2.92
N ARG A 47 32.78 9.12 2.97
CA ARG A 47 34.25 9.29 2.91
C ARG A 47 34.94 8.94 4.23
N LEU A 48 34.22 9.00 5.34
CA LEU A 48 34.75 8.77 6.69
C LEU A 48 34.55 7.33 7.19
N ASP A 49 33.78 6.51 6.45
CA ASP A 49 33.44 5.11 6.78
C ASP A 49 32.79 4.92 8.16
N ASP A 50 32.08 5.95 8.67
CA ASP A 50 31.23 5.82 9.86
C ASP A 50 29.91 5.14 9.48
N LYS A 51 29.93 3.81 9.51
CA LYS A 51 28.80 2.98 9.07
C LYS A 51 27.56 3.10 9.95
N LEU A 52 27.72 3.35 11.26
CA LEU A 52 26.58 3.52 12.17
C LEU A 52 25.80 4.80 11.82
N LEU A 53 26.52 5.90 11.65
CA LEU A 53 25.89 7.16 11.25
C LEU A 53 25.33 7.07 9.82
N LEU A 54 25.98 6.34 8.93
CA LEU A 54 25.50 6.15 7.56
C LEU A 54 24.15 5.42 7.51
N VAL A 55 23.96 4.38 8.34
CA VAL A 55 22.67 3.69 8.45
C VAL A 55 21.55 4.64 8.88
N ASP A 56 21.78 5.48 9.88
CA ASP A 56 20.78 6.45 10.36
C ASP A 56 20.42 7.46 9.25
N ILE A 57 21.41 7.94 8.50
CA ILE A 57 21.21 8.91 7.42
C ILE A 57 20.47 8.29 6.23
N ASP A 58 20.89 7.10 5.78
CA ASP A 58 20.24 6.39 4.67
C ASP A 58 18.79 6.01 5.03
N LEU A 59 18.50 5.70 6.30
CA LEU A 59 17.16 5.46 6.80
C LEU A 59 16.30 6.74 6.80
N LEU A 60 16.86 7.88 7.21
CA LEU A 60 16.18 9.19 7.09
C LEU A 60 15.92 9.57 5.64
N GLU A 61 16.86 9.30 4.73
CA GLU A 61 16.70 9.51 3.29
C GLU A 61 15.56 8.64 2.72
N SER A 62 15.47 7.36 3.14
CA SER A 62 14.36 6.49 2.77
C SER A 62 13.01 7.05 3.20
N LYS A 63 12.90 7.52 4.45
CA LYS A 63 11.67 8.15 4.98
C LYS A 63 11.32 9.43 4.24
N LEU A 64 12.31 10.26 3.92
CA LEU A 64 12.11 11.49 3.18
C LEU A 64 11.57 11.22 1.77
N HIS A 65 12.20 10.29 1.05
CA HIS A 65 11.74 9.89 -0.28
C HIS A 65 10.36 9.23 -0.26
N PHE A 66 10.03 8.51 0.82
CA PHE A 66 8.71 7.98 1.05
C PHE A 66 7.66 9.10 1.18
N SER A 67 7.92 10.12 2.01
CA SER A 67 7.04 11.30 2.15
C SER A 67 6.87 12.07 0.83
N LEU A 68 7.90 12.11 -0.01
CA LEU A 68 7.86 12.69 -1.36
C LEU A 68 7.19 11.78 -2.43
N ARG A 69 6.64 10.63 -2.04
CA ARG A 69 6.05 9.61 -2.92
C ARG A 69 6.99 9.07 -4.00
N ASN A 70 8.30 9.08 -3.73
CA ASN A 70 9.31 8.50 -4.61
C ASN A 70 9.73 7.11 -4.10
N LEU A 71 8.87 6.11 -4.34
CA LEU A 71 9.08 4.73 -3.89
C LEU A 71 10.40 4.09 -4.40
N PRO A 72 10.79 4.24 -5.69
CA PRO A 72 12.04 3.64 -6.17
C PRO A 72 13.28 4.16 -5.45
N LYS A 73 13.34 5.48 -5.18
CA LYS A 73 14.46 6.06 -4.42
C LYS A 73 14.42 5.67 -2.95
N ALA A 74 13.23 5.67 -2.33
CA ALA A 74 13.08 5.24 -0.94
C ALA A 74 13.60 3.80 -0.71
N LYS A 75 13.34 2.90 -1.67
CA LYS A 75 13.81 1.51 -1.67
C LYS A 75 15.32 1.39 -1.89
N ALA A 76 15.87 2.22 -2.78
CA ALA A 76 17.32 2.28 -3.01
C ALA A 76 18.07 2.72 -1.74
N SER A 77 17.61 3.78 -1.07
CA SER A 77 18.19 4.25 0.20
C SER A 77 18.04 3.22 1.32
N LEU A 78 16.89 2.54 1.42
CA LEU A 78 16.69 1.46 2.40
C LEU A 78 17.64 0.27 2.14
N THR A 79 17.87 -0.06 0.87
CA THR A 79 18.81 -1.14 0.49
C THR A 79 20.23 -0.77 0.91
N ALA A 80 20.64 0.49 0.69
CA ALA A 80 21.92 1.01 1.18
C ALA A 80 22.02 0.91 2.71
N ALA A 81 20.98 1.33 3.43
CA ALA A 81 20.90 1.21 4.89
C ALA A 81 21.05 -0.25 5.37
N ARG A 82 20.37 -1.21 4.72
CA ARG A 82 20.48 -2.64 5.05
C ARG A 82 21.87 -3.21 4.76
N THR A 83 22.49 -2.84 3.64
CA THR A 83 23.86 -3.27 3.32
C THR A 83 24.86 -2.74 4.35
N ALA A 84 24.73 -1.48 4.76
CA ALA A 84 25.56 -0.88 5.80
C ALA A 84 25.30 -1.54 7.17
N ALA A 85 24.04 -1.81 7.50
CA ALA A 85 23.64 -2.49 8.73
C ALA A 85 24.20 -3.91 8.82
N ASN A 86 24.13 -4.71 7.75
CA ASN A 86 24.68 -6.07 7.73
C ASN A 86 26.21 -6.12 7.89
N ALA A 87 26.91 -5.02 7.58
CA ALA A 87 28.36 -4.93 7.71
C ALA A 87 28.82 -4.63 9.15
N ILE A 88 27.89 -4.34 10.06
CA ILE A 88 28.16 -3.97 11.45
C ILE A 88 27.17 -4.65 12.39
N TYR A 89 27.42 -4.58 13.70
CA TYR A 89 26.42 -4.96 14.68
C TYR A 89 25.56 -3.73 15.00
N VAL A 90 24.31 -3.73 14.54
CA VAL A 90 23.35 -2.65 14.77
C VAL A 90 22.56 -2.91 16.06
N PRO A 91 22.39 -1.90 16.94
CA PRO A 91 21.51 -1.98 18.10
C PRO A 91 20.08 -2.45 17.73
N PRO A 92 19.40 -3.25 18.57
CA PRO A 92 18.06 -3.76 18.28
C PRO A 92 17.02 -2.67 17.97
N ALA A 93 17.13 -1.49 18.58
CA ALA A 93 16.23 -0.36 18.31
C ALA A 93 16.36 0.19 16.87
N GLN A 94 17.59 0.27 16.37
CA GLN A 94 17.86 0.73 15.01
C GLN A 94 17.45 -0.35 14.00
N GLN A 95 17.74 -1.62 14.29
CA GLN A 95 17.30 -2.75 13.47
C GLN A 95 15.77 -2.78 13.34
N GLY A 96 15.03 -2.66 14.45
CA GLY A 96 13.57 -2.57 14.42
C GLY A 96 13.04 -1.38 13.61
N THR A 97 13.78 -0.26 13.54
CA THR A 97 13.39 0.89 12.70
C THR A 97 13.65 0.63 11.22
N ILE A 98 14.69 -0.12 10.87
CA ILE A 98 14.96 -0.57 9.49
C ILE A 98 13.86 -1.55 9.04
N ASP A 99 13.47 -2.48 9.91
CA ASP A 99 12.44 -3.48 9.60
C ASP A 99 11.06 -2.82 9.50
N LEU A 100 10.74 -1.85 10.37
CA LEU A 100 9.52 -1.05 10.26
C LEU A 100 9.45 -0.30 8.92
N GLN A 101 10.53 0.37 8.50
CA GLN A 101 10.58 1.06 7.21
C GLN A 101 10.48 0.06 6.03
N SER A 102 11.09 -1.12 6.18
CA SER A 102 10.98 -2.20 5.20
C SER A 102 9.53 -2.66 5.04
N GLY A 103 8.81 -2.85 6.15
CA GLY A 103 7.39 -3.21 6.14
C GLY A 103 6.54 -2.15 5.43
N ILE A 104 6.76 -0.86 5.71
CA ILE A 104 6.00 0.24 5.09
C ILE A 104 6.17 0.24 3.56
N LEU A 105 7.40 0.10 3.07
CA LEU A 105 7.64 0.09 1.62
C LEU A 105 7.01 -1.14 0.93
N HIS A 106 7.06 -2.33 1.55
CA HIS A 106 6.42 -3.53 0.98
C HIS A 106 4.89 -3.46 1.03
N ALA A 107 4.32 -2.87 2.08
CA ALA A 107 2.88 -2.63 2.18
C ALA A 107 2.38 -1.73 1.03
N GLU A 108 3.15 -0.71 0.66
CA GLU A 108 2.84 0.19 -0.45
C GLU A 108 2.99 -0.47 -1.84
N GLU A 109 3.86 -1.46 -1.96
CA GLU A 109 3.95 -2.36 -3.12
C GLU A 109 2.82 -3.41 -3.15
N LYS A 110 1.89 -3.39 -2.18
CA LYS A 110 0.81 -4.37 -1.96
C LYS A 110 1.30 -5.78 -1.61
N ASP A 111 2.57 -5.95 -1.24
CA ASP A 111 3.09 -7.21 -0.69
C ASP A 111 2.92 -7.23 0.83
N TYR A 112 1.68 -7.40 1.27
CA TYR A 112 1.30 -7.39 2.68
C TYR A 112 1.82 -8.62 3.45
N LYS A 113 2.12 -9.74 2.77
CA LYS A 113 2.65 -10.95 3.41
C LYS A 113 4.08 -10.72 3.87
N THR A 114 4.92 -10.20 2.98
CA THR A 114 6.30 -9.87 3.31
C THR A 114 6.35 -8.69 4.29
N ALA A 115 5.48 -7.68 4.12
CA ALA A 115 5.37 -6.56 5.04
C ALA A 115 5.05 -7.02 6.47
N TYR A 116 4.12 -7.97 6.64
CA TYR A 116 3.78 -8.53 7.95
C TYR A 116 4.99 -9.13 8.67
N SER A 117 5.83 -9.90 7.96
CA SER A 117 7.03 -10.50 8.55
C SER A 117 8.01 -9.43 9.07
N TYR A 118 8.25 -8.37 8.28
CA TYR A 118 9.10 -7.25 8.71
C TYR A 118 8.50 -6.49 9.90
N PHE A 119 7.17 -6.27 9.91
CA PHE A 119 6.52 -5.62 11.05
C PHE A 119 6.54 -6.48 12.31
N PHE A 120 6.47 -7.81 12.19
CA PHE A 120 6.60 -8.74 13.30
C PHE A 120 8.00 -8.68 13.92
N GLU A 121 9.06 -8.73 13.11
CA GLU A 121 10.44 -8.59 13.59
C GLU A 121 10.66 -7.23 14.27
N ALA A 122 10.14 -6.14 13.67
CA ALA A 122 10.17 -4.82 14.27
C ALA A 122 9.42 -4.76 15.61
N PHE A 123 8.26 -5.41 15.71
CA PHE A 123 7.47 -5.48 16.93
C PHE A 123 8.21 -6.24 18.04
N GLU A 124 8.84 -7.38 17.75
CA GLU A 124 9.64 -8.11 18.74
C GLU A 124 10.81 -7.27 19.25
N ALA A 125 11.51 -6.59 18.34
CA ALA A 125 12.62 -5.71 18.69
C ALA A 125 12.19 -4.54 19.59
N PHE A 126 11.10 -3.85 19.26
CA PHE A 126 10.59 -2.74 20.08
C PHE A 126 9.93 -3.20 21.38
N SER A 127 9.25 -4.35 21.37
CA SER A 127 8.59 -4.88 22.56
C SER A 127 9.59 -5.35 23.62
N ALA A 128 10.72 -5.92 23.19
CA ALA A 128 11.82 -6.26 24.09
C ALA A 128 12.47 -5.02 24.75
N LEU A 129 12.39 -3.87 24.09
CA LEU A 129 12.92 -2.59 24.57
C LEU A 129 11.87 -1.71 25.27
N GLU A 130 10.61 -2.15 25.30
CA GLU A 130 9.46 -1.39 25.80
C GLU A 130 9.32 0.00 25.15
N ASP A 131 9.71 0.13 23.88
CA ASP A 131 9.59 1.36 23.11
C ASP A 131 8.12 1.60 22.73
N PRO A 132 7.56 2.82 22.90
CA PRO A 132 6.21 3.15 22.42
C PRO A 132 5.99 2.86 20.93
N LYS A 133 7.05 2.78 20.12
CA LYS A 133 6.98 2.37 18.71
C LYS A 133 6.43 0.97 18.48
N ALA A 134 6.45 0.10 19.49
CA ALA A 134 5.85 -1.23 19.41
C ALA A 134 4.35 -1.16 19.06
N ILE A 135 3.63 -0.13 19.52
CA ILE A 135 2.20 0.06 19.23
C ILE A 135 1.98 0.29 17.73
N PHE A 136 2.82 1.12 17.09
CA PHE A 136 2.75 1.38 15.65
C PHE A 136 3.06 0.12 14.84
N SER A 137 4.09 -0.65 15.22
CA SER A 137 4.38 -1.93 14.56
C SER A 137 3.19 -2.90 14.66
N LEU A 138 2.59 -3.04 15.85
CA LEU A 138 1.42 -3.89 16.04
C LEU A 138 0.24 -3.43 15.18
N LYS A 139 -0.03 -2.12 15.14
CA LYS A 139 -1.07 -1.53 14.30
C LYS A 139 -0.88 -1.86 12.81
N TYR A 140 0.35 -1.75 12.29
CA TYR A 140 0.65 -2.11 10.90
C TYR A 140 0.60 -3.62 10.64
N MET A 141 0.95 -4.46 11.61
CA MET A 141 0.74 -5.92 11.51
C MET A 141 -0.74 -6.26 11.35
N LEU A 142 -1.59 -5.67 12.19
CA LEU A 142 -3.04 -5.90 12.13
C LEU A 142 -3.62 -5.40 10.81
N LEU A 143 -3.21 -4.21 10.36
CA LEU A 143 -3.57 -3.68 9.05
C LEU A 143 -3.19 -4.65 7.92
N CYS A 144 -1.97 -5.18 7.90
CA CYS A 144 -1.56 -6.14 6.87
C CYS A 144 -2.44 -7.40 6.87
N LYS A 145 -2.82 -7.90 8.04
CA LYS A 145 -3.71 -9.08 8.14
C LYS A 145 -5.11 -8.79 7.60
N ILE A 146 -5.65 -7.60 7.86
CA ILE A 146 -6.92 -7.15 7.28
C ILE A 146 -6.80 -7.06 5.75
N MET A 147 -5.70 -6.49 5.24
CA MET A 147 -5.46 -6.34 3.79
C MET A 147 -5.26 -7.67 3.05
N VAL A 148 -4.85 -8.74 3.73
CA VAL A 148 -4.71 -10.10 3.17
C VAL A 148 -6.02 -10.90 3.25
N ASN A 149 -7.13 -10.25 3.61
CA ASN A 149 -8.44 -10.87 3.84
C ASN A 149 -8.42 -11.92 4.99
N GLN A 150 -7.49 -11.78 5.94
CA GLN A 150 -7.37 -12.65 7.12
C GLN A 150 -7.79 -11.87 8.38
N ALA A 151 -8.99 -11.29 8.36
CA ALA A 151 -9.51 -10.49 9.48
C ALA A 151 -9.77 -11.33 10.74
N ASP A 152 -10.03 -12.64 10.60
CA ASP A 152 -10.28 -13.52 11.75
C ASP A 152 -9.02 -13.70 12.62
N ASP A 153 -7.83 -13.73 12.01
CA ASP A 153 -6.54 -13.82 12.70
C ASP A 153 -6.27 -12.61 13.60
N VAL A 154 -6.84 -11.44 13.28
CA VAL A 154 -6.63 -10.18 14.03
C VAL A 154 -7.07 -10.35 15.48
N THR A 155 -8.24 -10.96 15.70
CA THR A 155 -8.77 -11.19 17.05
C THR A 155 -7.88 -12.13 17.87
N GLY A 156 -7.27 -13.13 17.21
CA GLY A 156 -6.30 -14.05 17.80
C GLY A 156 -4.98 -13.37 18.16
N ILE A 157 -4.47 -12.49 17.29
CA ILE A 157 -3.24 -11.72 17.53
C ILE A 157 -3.42 -10.77 18.72
N ILE A 158 -4.56 -10.08 18.82
CA ILE A 158 -4.87 -9.17 19.94
C ILE A 158 -4.99 -9.95 21.25
N SER A 159 -5.60 -11.13 21.22
CA SER A 159 -5.78 -11.99 22.39
C SER A 159 -4.48 -12.69 22.83
N SER A 160 -3.41 -12.59 22.05
CA SER A 160 -2.10 -13.14 22.42
C SER A 160 -1.48 -12.40 23.61
N LYS A 161 -0.57 -13.05 24.33
CA LYS A 161 0.15 -12.46 25.48
C LYS A 161 0.85 -11.14 25.13
N ALA A 162 1.37 -11.03 23.91
CA ALA A 162 2.03 -9.82 23.44
C ALA A 162 1.03 -8.72 23.05
N GLY A 163 -0.11 -9.07 22.45
CA GLY A 163 -1.20 -8.14 22.14
C GLY A 163 -1.87 -7.56 23.38
N LEU A 164 -2.06 -8.38 24.42
CA LEU A 164 -2.64 -7.96 25.70
C LEU A 164 -1.80 -6.91 26.44
N LYS A 165 -0.47 -6.89 26.22
CA LYS A 165 0.44 -5.91 26.84
C LYS A 165 0.22 -4.49 26.27
N TYR A 166 -0.19 -4.39 25.01
CA TYR A 166 -0.33 -3.11 24.29
C TYR A 166 -1.80 -2.79 23.96
N LEU A 167 -2.72 -3.17 24.86
CA LEU A 167 -4.12 -2.77 24.72
C LEU A 167 -4.24 -1.24 24.73
N GLY A 168 -5.01 -0.72 23.79
CA GLY A 168 -5.21 0.72 23.64
C GLY A 168 -6.14 1.05 22.49
N PRO A 169 -6.44 2.35 22.31
CA PRO A 169 -7.39 2.82 21.30
C PRO A 169 -6.97 2.46 19.87
N ASP A 170 -5.66 2.37 19.57
CA ASP A 170 -5.17 1.94 18.26
C ASP A 170 -5.52 0.48 17.92
N VAL A 171 -5.45 -0.41 18.92
CA VAL A 171 -5.77 -1.83 18.76
C VAL A 171 -7.27 -2.03 18.67
N ASP A 172 -8.04 -1.30 19.48
CA ASP A 172 -9.50 -1.33 19.44
C ASP A 172 -10.04 -0.80 18.10
N ALA A 173 -9.42 0.25 17.55
CA ALA A 173 -9.75 0.75 16.22
C ALA A 173 -9.51 -0.33 15.14
N MET A 174 -8.35 -0.99 15.15
CA MET A 174 -8.05 -2.07 14.19
C MET A 174 -8.97 -3.28 14.37
N LYS A 175 -9.38 -3.59 15.59
CA LYS A 175 -10.37 -4.63 15.87
C LYS A 175 -11.74 -4.27 15.29
N ALA A 176 -12.21 -3.04 15.50
CA ALA A 176 -13.49 -2.59 14.94
C ALA A 176 -13.49 -2.62 13.40
N VAL A 177 -12.38 -2.22 12.78
CA VAL A 177 -12.19 -2.32 11.32
C VAL A 177 -12.18 -3.77 10.85
N ALA A 178 -11.47 -4.67 11.55
CA ALA A 178 -11.43 -6.09 11.24
C ALA A 178 -12.83 -6.75 11.39
N ASP A 179 -13.57 -6.42 12.44
CA ASP A 179 -14.93 -6.92 12.68
C ASP A 179 -15.90 -6.42 11.59
N ALA A 180 -15.79 -5.15 11.19
CA ALA A 180 -16.58 -4.59 10.09
C ALA A 180 -16.27 -5.26 8.76
N TYR A 181 -14.99 -5.56 8.51
CA TYR A 181 -14.52 -6.26 7.32
C TYR A 181 -14.98 -7.72 7.29
N SER A 182 -14.87 -8.46 8.40
CA SER A 182 -15.33 -9.85 8.52
C SER A 182 -16.85 -9.97 8.31
N LYS A 183 -17.62 -9.03 8.87
CA LYS A 183 -19.08 -8.92 8.65
C LYS A 183 -19.46 -8.35 7.29
N ARG A 184 -18.48 -7.91 6.49
CA ARG A 184 -18.64 -7.26 5.18
C ARG A 184 -19.64 -6.11 5.18
N SER A 185 -19.67 -5.30 6.24
CA SER A 185 -20.67 -4.23 6.36
C SER A 185 -20.02 -2.86 6.25
N LEU A 186 -20.37 -2.11 5.20
CA LEU A 186 -19.91 -0.72 5.03
C LEU A 186 -20.32 0.16 6.20
N LYS A 187 -21.54 -0.01 6.73
CA LYS A 187 -22.07 0.80 7.83
C LYS A 187 -21.22 0.70 9.10
N TYR A 188 -20.82 -0.51 9.48
CA TYR A 188 -19.91 -0.71 10.62
C TYR A 188 -18.52 -0.14 10.33
N PHE A 189 -18.06 -0.21 9.08
CA PHE A 189 -16.77 0.34 8.67
C PHE A 189 -16.75 1.87 8.74
N GLU A 190 -17.78 2.55 8.22
CA GLU A 190 -17.93 4.00 8.32
C GLU A 190 -18.07 4.48 9.77
N THR A 191 -18.81 3.72 10.58
CA THR A 191 -18.93 4.01 12.02
C THR A 191 -17.57 3.90 12.70
N ALA A 192 -16.80 2.85 12.40
CA ALA A 192 -15.45 2.68 12.94
C ALA A 192 -14.49 3.81 12.49
N LEU A 193 -14.57 4.25 11.22
CA LEU A 193 -13.78 5.39 10.72
C LEU A 193 -14.14 6.69 11.45
N ARG A 194 -15.43 6.92 11.72
CA ARG A 194 -15.88 8.14 12.41
C ARG A 194 -15.48 8.14 13.89
N ASP A 195 -15.65 7.02 14.56
CA ASP A 195 -15.43 6.92 16.01
C ASP A 195 -13.92 6.92 16.35
N TYR A 196 -13.08 6.34 15.48
CA TYR A 196 -11.62 6.26 15.65
C TYR A 196 -10.84 7.20 14.70
N LYS A 197 -11.41 8.36 14.38
CA LYS A 197 -10.84 9.32 13.41
C LYS A 197 -9.39 9.69 13.72
N SER A 198 -9.07 9.99 14.99
CA SER A 198 -7.71 10.34 15.42
C SER A 198 -6.69 9.23 15.17
N GLN A 199 -7.08 7.96 15.33
CA GLN A 199 -6.16 6.84 15.17
C GLN A 199 -6.03 6.42 13.71
N LEU A 200 -7.09 6.54 12.91
CA LEU A 200 -7.11 6.01 11.54
C LEU A 200 -6.78 7.05 10.47
N GLU A 201 -7.14 8.33 10.68
CA GLU A 201 -6.97 9.40 9.69
C GLU A 201 -5.69 10.23 9.90
N GLU A 202 -5.22 10.38 11.15
CA GLU A 202 -3.96 11.08 11.41
C GLU A 202 -2.73 10.29 10.93
N ASP A 203 -2.83 8.97 10.81
CA ASP A 203 -1.77 8.13 10.24
C ASP A 203 -1.93 8.04 8.71
N PRO A 204 -1.04 8.67 7.92
CA PRO A 204 -1.17 8.72 6.47
C PRO A 204 -1.06 7.35 5.80
N ILE A 205 -0.34 6.40 6.41
CA ILE A 205 -0.14 5.06 5.88
C ILE A 205 -1.43 4.28 6.03
N VAL A 206 -2.00 4.26 7.24
CA VAL A 206 -3.25 3.59 7.55
C VAL A 206 -4.39 4.16 6.70
N HIS A 207 -4.52 5.49 6.63
CA HIS A 207 -5.57 6.14 5.85
C HIS A 207 -5.56 5.73 4.37
N ARG A 208 -4.37 5.63 3.75
CA ARG A 208 -4.23 5.21 2.34
C ARG A 208 -4.67 3.76 2.14
N HIS A 209 -4.24 2.85 3.01
CA HIS A 209 -4.65 1.45 2.90
C HIS A 209 -6.13 1.24 3.23
N LEU A 210 -6.68 1.97 4.21
CA LEU A 210 -8.11 1.93 4.52
C LEU A 210 -8.98 2.46 3.39
N SER A 211 -8.54 3.49 2.66
CA SER A 211 -9.25 3.96 1.47
C SER A 211 -9.32 2.87 0.39
N SER A 212 -8.20 2.18 0.14
CA SER A 212 -8.19 1.03 -0.78
C SER A 212 -9.02 -0.14 -0.28
N LEU A 213 -9.08 -0.35 1.04
CA LEU A 213 -9.88 -1.39 1.66
C LEU A 213 -11.38 -1.08 1.53
N TYR A 214 -11.78 0.18 1.73
CA TYR A 214 -13.15 0.66 1.53
C TYR A 214 -13.60 0.40 0.09
N ASP A 215 -12.77 0.76 -0.90
CA ASP A 215 -13.05 0.48 -2.30
C ASP A 215 -13.26 -1.01 -2.57
N THR A 216 -12.39 -1.86 -2.02
CA THR A 216 -12.48 -3.31 -2.18
C THR A 216 -13.73 -3.88 -1.52
N LEU A 217 -14.07 -3.38 -0.33
CA LEU A 217 -15.26 -3.81 0.43
C LEU A 217 -16.55 -3.41 -0.29
N LEU A 218 -16.60 -2.18 -0.81
CA LEU A 218 -17.72 -1.68 -1.60
C LEU A 218 -17.91 -2.52 -2.87
N GLU A 219 -16.83 -2.86 -3.56
CA GLU A 219 -16.87 -3.72 -4.75
C GLU A 219 -17.37 -5.13 -4.43
N GLN A 220 -16.87 -5.76 -3.37
CA GLN A 220 -17.33 -7.09 -2.96
C GLN A 220 -18.81 -7.11 -2.59
N ASN A 221 -19.27 -6.06 -1.91
CA ASN A 221 -20.68 -5.92 -1.56
C ASN A 221 -21.55 -5.65 -2.78
N LEU A 222 -21.11 -4.81 -3.72
CA LEU A 222 -21.79 -4.59 -4.98
C LEU A 222 -21.90 -5.89 -5.77
N CYS A 223 -20.80 -6.64 -5.97
CA CYS A 223 -20.81 -7.92 -6.68
C CYS A 223 -21.83 -8.90 -6.08
N ARG A 224 -21.89 -9.01 -4.75
CA ARG A 224 -22.86 -9.90 -4.07
C ARG A 224 -24.30 -9.45 -4.25
N LEU A 225 -24.56 -8.13 -4.20
CA LEU A 225 -25.90 -7.60 -4.34
C LEU A 225 -26.43 -7.73 -5.76
N ILE A 226 -25.56 -7.66 -6.76
CA ILE A 226 -25.94 -7.76 -8.17
C ILE A 226 -26.00 -9.21 -8.69
N GLU A 227 -25.25 -10.15 -8.08
CA GLU A 227 -25.16 -11.56 -8.49
C GLU A 227 -26.53 -12.25 -8.75
N PRO A 228 -27.58 -12.07 -7.93
CA PRO A 228 -28.86 -12.75 -8.18
C PRO A 228 -29.74 -12.08 -9.26
N TYR A 229 -29.35 -10.93 -9.80
CA TYR A 229 -30.18 -10.15 -10.73
C TYR A 229 -29.58 -10.12 -12.14
N SER A 230 -30.42 -10.25 -13.17
CA SER A 230 -30.01 -9.98 -14.56
C SER A 230 -30.27 -8.53 -14.97
N LYS A 231 -31.26 -7.89 -14.34
CA LYS A 231 -31.59 -6.47 -14.50
C LYS A 231 -32.05 -5.92 -13.16
N VAL A 232 -31.47 -4.81 -12.72
CA VAL A 232 -31.77 -4.20 -11.42
C VAL A 232 -31.72 -2.68 -11.53
N GLU A 233 -32.62 -2.00 -10.82
CA GLU A 233 -32.63 -0.54 -10.73
C GLU A 233 -31.50 -0.05 -9.82
N ILE A 234 -30.79 0.99 -10.24
CA ILE A 234 -29.66 1.55 -9.47
C ILE A 234 -30.16 2.15 -8.14
N VAL A 235 -31.39 2.69 -8.12
CA VAL A 235 -32.05 3.20 -6.91
C VAL A 235 -32.20 2.10 -5.86
N HIS A 236 -32.60 0.89 -6.27
CA HIS A 236 -32.75 -0.24 -5.35
C HIS A 236 -31.40 -0.68 -4.75
N ILE A 237 -30.33 -0.69 -5.55
CA ILE A 237 -28.98 -0.97 -5.05
C ILE A 237 -28.53 0.11 -4.07
N ALA A 238 -28.79 1.38 -4.39
CA ALA A 238 -28.43 2.52 -3.55
C ALA A 238 -29.13 2.48 -2.18
N GLU A 239 -30.42 2.13 -2.15
CA GLU A 239 -31.18 1.94 -0.90
C GLU A 239 -30.62 0.79 -0.06
N MET A 240 -30.24 -0.34 -0.68
CA MET A 240 -29.66 -1.48 0.04
C MET A 240 -28.28 -1.19 0.63
N ILE A 241 -27.48 -0.33 0.00
CA ILE A 241 -26.14 0.05 0.45
C ILE A 241 -26.17 1.29 1.36
N GLU A 242 -27.30 2.00 1.44
CA GLU A 242 -27.46 3.28 2.13
C GLU A 242 -26.51 4.38 1.60
N LEU A 243 -26.17 4.35 0.30
CA LEU A 243 -25.29 5.33 -0.36
C LEU A 243 -26.02 6.12 -1.45
N PRO A 244 -25.57 7.35 -1.78
CA PRO A 244 -26.17 8.14 -2.86
C PRO A 244 -26.05 7.43 -4.23
N VAL A 245 -27.12 7.53 -5.03
CA VAL A 245 -27.21 6.92 -6.36
C VAL A 245 -26.03 7.30 -7.27
N ASP A 246 -25.61 8.56 -7.26
CA ASP A 246 -24.47 9.06 -8.06
C ASP A 246 -23.14 8.36 -7.69
N HIS A 247 -22.93 8.05 -6.41
CA HIS A 247 -21.72 7.35 -5.97
C HIS A 247 -21.73 5.88 -6.41
N VAL A 248 -22.89 5.23 -6.28
CA VAL A 248 -23.09 3.83 -6.70
C VAL A 248 -22.95 3.70 -8.22
N GLU A 249 -23.54 4.61 -8.99
CA GLU A 249 -23.44 4.62 -10.45
C GLU A 249 -21.99 4.79 -10.92
N LYS A 250 -21.26 5.76 -10.36
CA LYS A 250 -19.83 5.95 -10.66
C LYS A 250 -19.02 4.71 -10.34
N LYS A 251 -19.24 4.08 -9.19
CA LYS A 251 -18.50 2.87 -8.81
C LYS A 251 -18.83 1.68 -9.71
N LEU A 252 -20.11 1.46 -10.04
CA LEU A 252 -20.52 0.43 -11.00
C LEU A 252 -19.90 0.66 -12.38
N SER A 253 -19.84 1.92 -12.85
CA SER A 253 -19.20 2.26 -14.13
C SER A 253 -17.70 1.93 -14.13
N GLN A 254 -17.01 2.20 -13.01
CA GLN A 254 -15.60 1.85 -12.84
C GLN A 254 -15.42 0.33 -12.83
N MET A 255 -16.28 -0.43 -12.15
CA MET A 255 -16.21 -1.89 -12.10
C MET A 255 -16.43 -2.55 -13.47
N ILE A 256 -17.30 -1.99 -14.30
CA ILE A 256 -17.52 -2.44 -15.68
C ILE A 256 -16.27 -2.16 -16.54
N LEU A 257 -15.68 -0.97 -16.41
CA LEU A 257 -14.44 -0.60 -17.12
C LEU A 257 -13.25 -1.49 -16.70
N ASP A 258 -13.15 -1.80 -15.40
CA ASP A 258 -12.15 -2.71 -14.83
C ASP A 258 -12.41 -4.18 -15.17
N LYS A 259 -13.49 -4.49 -15.91
CA LYS A 259 -13.91 -5.85 -16.30
C LYS A 259 -14.12 -6.80 -15.12
N LYS A 260 -14.60 -6.28 -13.98
CA LYS A 260 -14.89 -7.11 -12.78
C LYS A 260 -16.16 -7.94 -12.94
N PHE A 261 -17.13 -7.44 -13.69
CA PHE A 261 -18.32 -8.17 -14.12
C PHE A 261 -18.75 -7.68 -15.51
N ALA A 262 -19.47 -8.53 -16.25
CA ALA A 262 -20.02 -8.17 -17.55
C ALA A 262 -21.37 -7.48 -17.38
N GLY A 263 -21.45 -6.19 -17.67
CA GLY A 263 -22.70 -5.45 -17.60
C GLY A 263 -22.66 -4.11 -18.31
N THR A 264 -23.85 -3.54 -18.54
CA THR A 264 -24.04 -2.20 -19.10
C THR A 264 -24.97 -1.39 -18.20
N LEU A 265 -24.64 -0.12 -18.01
CA LEU A 265 -25.49 0.85 -17.32
C LEU A 265 -26.38 1.55 -18.35
N ASP A 266 -27.70 1.44 -18.19
CA ASP A 266 -28.67 2.23 -18.94
C ASP A 266 -29.05 3.47 -18.13
N GLN A 267 -28.46 4.60 -18.48
CA GLN A 267 -28.70 5.89 -17.81
C GLN A 267 -30.12 6.44 -18.08
N GLY A 268 -30.78 6.04 -19.17
CA GLY A 268 -32.13 6.49 -19.48
C GLY A 268 -33.17 5.82 -18.59
N ALA A 269 -33.03 4.51 -18.40
CA ALA A 269 -33.91 3.71 -17.54
C ALA A 269 -33.43 3.61 -16.08
N GLY A 270 -32.24 4.11 -15.74
CA GLY A 270 -31.64 3.99 -14.41
C GLY A 270 -31.41 2.54 -13.97
N CYS A 271 -31.13 1.64 -14.94
CA CYS A 271 -31.03 0.21 -14.71
C CYS A 271 -29.62 -0.31 -15.02
N LEU A 272 -29.12 -1.21 -14.18
CA LEU A 272 -27.96 -2.04 -14.45
C LEU A 272 -28.43 -3.33 -15.13
N ILE A 273 -27.89 -3.63 -16.29
CA ILE A 273 -28.11 -4.90 -17.02
C ILE A 273 -26.83 -5.72 -16.91
N ILE A 274 -26.95 -6.92 -16.36
CA ILE A 274 -25.83 -7.85 -16.17
C ILE A 274 -25.95 -8.93 -17.22
N PHE A 275 -24.86 -9.17 -17.94
CA PHE A 275 -24.80 -10.25 -18.91
C PHE A 275 -24.17 -11.46 -18.23
N GLU A 276 -24.70 -12.64 -18.53
CA GLU A 276 -23.93 -13.87 -18.29
C GLU A 276 -22.69 -13.81 -19.19
N ASP A 277 -21.55 -14.24 -18.65
CA ASP A 277 -20.33 -14.34 -19.45
C ASP A 277 -20.65 -15.14 -20.71
N PRO A 278 -20.53 -14.53 -21.90
CA PRO A 278 -20.73 -15.27 -23.12
C PRO A 278 -19.66 -16.35 -23.11
N LYS A 279 -20.07 -17.62 -23.05
CA LYS A 279 -19.20 -18.74 -23.39
C LYS A 279 -18.73 -18.49 -24.81
N THR A 280 -17.59 -17.82 -24.97
CA THR A 280 -16.93 -17.70 -26.26
C THR A 280 -16.54 -19.11 -26.63
N GLU A 281 -17.37 -19.76 -27.43
CA GLU A 281 -17.02 -21.02 -28.04
C GLU A 281 -15.69 -20.80 -28.75
N GLU A 282 -14.69 -21.64 -28.46
CA GLU A 282 -13.34 -21.59 -29.06
C GLU A 282 -13.38 -21.59 -30.61
N ILE A 283 -14.53 -21.94 -31.17
CA ILE A 283 -14.85 -21.92 -32.60
C ILE A 283 -14.69 -20.51 -33.20
N PHE A 284 -15.11 -19.44 -32.52
CA PHE A 284 -15.04 -18.08 -33.07
C PHE A 284 -13.61 -17.56 -33.28
N PRO A 285 -12.70 -17.62 -32.28
CA PRO A 285 -11.31 -17.25 -32.49
C PRO A 285 -10.59 -18.18 -33.48
N ALA A 286 -10.87 -19.48 -33.46
CA ALA A 286 -10.31 -20.43 -34.45
C ALA A 286 -10.79 -20.13 -35.88
N THR A 287 -12.05 -19.71 -36.05
CA THR A 287 -12.59 -19.31 -37.36
C THR A 287 -11.95 -18.00 -37.85
N LEU A 288 -11.76 -17.01 -36.96
CA LEU A 288 -11.05 -15.79 -37.31
C LEU A 288 -9.58 -16.04 -37.69
N GLU A 289 -8.91 -16.94 -36.98
CA GLU A 289 -7.54 -17.34 -37.28
C GLU A 289 -7.43 -18.07 -38.62
N THR A 290 -8.35 -18.98 -38.91
CA THR A 290 -8.40 -19.68 -40.21
C THR A 290 -8.68 -18.71 -41.36
N ILE A 291 -9.60 -17.74 -41.21
CA ILE A 291 -9.85 -16.69 -42.21
C ILE A 291 -8.57 -15.85 -42.44
N SER A 292 -7.89 -15.45 -41.37
CA SER A 292 -6.62 -14.71 -41.46
C SER A 292 -5.53 -15.53 -42.19
N ASN A 293 -5.42 -16.82 -41.90
CA ASN A 293 -4.47 -17.70 -42.55
C ASN A 293 -4.80 -17.94 -44.04
N VAL A 294 -6.08 -18.05 -44.40
CA VAL A 294 -6.50 -18.10 -45.81
C VAL A 294 -6.11 -16.83 -46.55
N GLY A 295 -6.30 -15.65 -45.94
CA GLY A 295 -5.85 -14.37 -46.52
C GLY A 295 -4.34 -14.37 -46.83
N LYS A 296 -3.51 -14.79 -45.86
CA LYS A 296 -2.05 -14.90 -46.06
C LYS A 296 -1.69 -15.87 -47.19
N VAL A 297 -2.41 -16.98 -47.32
CA VAL A 297 -2.19 -17.95 -48.39
C VAL A 297 -2.53 -17.34 -49.75
N VAL A 298 -3.64 -16.60 -49.87
CA VAL A 298 -4.02 -15.89 -51.10
C VAL A 298 -2.95 -14.88 -51.51
N ASP A 299 -2.46 -14.08 -50.57
CA ASP A 299 -1.37 -13.11 -50.84
C ASP A 299 -0.08 -13.80 -51.30
N SER A 300 0.26 -14.94 -50.67
CA SER A 300 1.43 -15.73 -51.04
C SER A 300 1.32 -16.34 -52.45
N LEU A 301 0.11 -16.77 -52.83
CA LEU A 301 -0.19 -17.31 -54.16
C LEU A 301 -0.11 -16.20 -55.20
N TYR A 302 -0.64 -15.01 -54.90
CA TYR A 302 -0.55 -13.85 -55.78
C TYR A 302 0.92 -13.47 -56.03
N MET A 303 1.75 -13.35 -54.97
CA MET A 303 3.19 -13.09 -55.11
C MET A 303 3.94 -14.16 -55.90
N ARG A 304 3.60 -15.45 -55.72
CA ARG A 304 4.22 -16.54 -56.49
C ARG A 304 3.80 -16.50 -57.96
N SER A 305 2.53 -16.21 -58.25
CA SER A 305 2.05 -16.07 -59.63
C SER A 305 2.72 -14.89 -60.35
N ALA A 306 2.86 -13.75 -59.68
CA ALA A 306 3.54 -12.57 -60.22
C ALA A 306 5.03 -12.84 -60.53
N LYS A 307 5.70 -13.69 -59.73
CA LYS A 307 7.09 -14.14 -60.00
C LYS A 307 7.21 -15.12 -61.17
N ILE A 308 6.14 -15.83 -61.53
CA ILE A 308 6.14 -16.79 -62.65
C ILE A 308 5.77 -16.09 -63.97
N MET A 309 5.03 -14.98 -63.91
CA MET A 309 4.64 -14.18 -65.08
C MET A 309 5.68 -13.12 -65.50
N ALA A 310 6.76 -12.95 -64.72
CA ALA A 310 7.91 -12.10 -65.04
C ALA A 310 9.09 -12.96 -65.53
#